data_AF-A0AAV0I8G7-F1
#
_entry.id   AF-A0AAV0I8G7-F1
#
_cell.length_a   1.000
_cell.length_b   1.000
_cell.length_c   1.000
_cell.angle_alpha   90.00
_cell.angle_beta   90.00
_cell.angle_gamma   90.00
#
_symmetry.space_group_name_H-M   'P 1'
#
loop_
_entity.id
_entity.type
_entity.pdbx_description
1 polymer ?
#
loop_
_entity_poly.entity_id
_entity_poly.type
_entity_poly.pdbx_seq_one_letter_code
_entity_poly.pdbx_strand_id
1 'polypeptide(L)'
;MAWDAGARRVEVQSDSRTAIQLIQSATETHPHRMMIMTARQLIQRDWEVTITHTFREGNFTADFLASQGHDYPIGIHSFPGNNPNLLHWLLYDRMGVAIPRLVNV
;
A
#
# COMPACT_ATOMS: atom_id res chain seq x y z
N MET A 1 3.11 8.70 -9.37
CA MET A 1 2.46 7.36 -9.26
C MET A 1 0.95 7.52 -9.27
N ALA A 2 0.21 6.57 -9.87
CA ALA A 2 -1.24 6.56 -10.16
C ALA A 2 -1.85 7.88 -10.69
N TRP A 3 -1.97 8.92 -9.86
CA TRP A 3 -2.41 10.26 -10.25
C TRP A 3 -1.63 10.81 -11.46
N ASP A 4 -0.29 10.80 -11.36
CA ASP A 4 0.60 11.32 -12.42
C ASP A 4 0.55 10.43 -13.68
N ALA A 5 0.12 9.18 -13.55
CA ALA A 5 -0.11 8.26 -14.65
C ALA A 5 -1.51 8.42 -15.27
N GLY A 6 -2.29 9.42 -14.84
CA GLY A 6 -3.62 9.72 -15.37
C GLY A 6 -4.76 8.90 -14.76
N ALA A 7 -4.51 8.09 -13.72
CA ALA A 7 -5.58 7.35 -13.06
C ALA A 7 -6.57 8.32 -12.38
N ARG A 8 -7.87 8.06 -12.56
CA ARG A 8 -8.97 8.84 -11.96
C ARG A 8 -9.92 8.02 -11.12
N ARG A 9 -9.76 6.70 -11.12
CA ARG A 9 -10.50 5.77 -10.27
C ARG A 9 -9.52 4.75 -9.71
N VAL A 10 -9.35 4.74 -8.40
CA VAL A 10 -8.32 3.92 -7.74
C VAL A 10 -8.90 3.23 -6.52
N GLU A 11 -8.64 1.92 -6.44
CA GLU A 11 -8.81 1.16 -5.21
C GLU A 11 -7.46 1.09 -4.48
N VAL A 12 -7.46 1.45 -3.20
CA VAL A 12 -6.30 1.36 -2.32
C VAL A 12 -6.56 0.28 -1.29
N GLN A 13 -5.79 -0.80 -1.36
CA GLN A 13 -5.83 -1.89 -0.39
C GLN A 13 -4.73 -1.71 0.64
N SER A 14 -5.07 -1.88 1.92
CA SER A 14 -4.08 -1.87 3.02
C SER A 14 -4.42 -2.93 4.06
N ASP A 15 -3.39 -3.55 4.61
CA ASP A 15 -3.47 -4.50 5.73
C ASP A 15 -3.42 -3.80 7.10
N SER A 16 -3.28 -2.48 7.13
CA SER A 16 -3.26 -1.69 8.36
C SER A 16 -4.60 -1.00 8.60
N ARG A 17 -5.46 -1.65 9.39
CA ARG A 17 -6.74 -1.05 9.81
C ARG A 17 -6.55 0.29 10.52
N THR A 18 -5.48 0.42 11.31
CA THR A 18 -5.11 1.66 12.00
C THR A 18 -4.79 2.76 11.00
N ALA A 19 -4.03 2.48 9.95
CA ALA A 19 -3.72 3.47 8.92
C ALA A 19 -4.98 3.94 8.18
N ILE A 20 -5.86 3.01 7.79
CA ILE A 20 -7.14 3.33 7.15
C ILE A 20 -7.98 4.24 8.05
N GLN A 21 -8.13 3.89 9.34
CA GLN A 21 -8.86 4.69 10.31
C GLN A 21 -8.26 6.08 10.49
N LEU A 22 -6.93 6.20 10.58
CA LEU A 22 -6.25 7.50 10.70
C LEU A 22 -6.43 8.37 9.46
N ILE A 23 -6.46 7.80 8.26
CA ILE A 23 -6.70 8.56 7.03
C ILE A 23 -8.15 9.04 7.00
N GLN A 24 -9.11 8.23 7.45
CA GLN A 24 -10.54 8.54 7.40
C GLN A 24 -11.06 9.37 8.60
N SER A 25 -10.37 9.37 9.74
CA SER A 25 -10.79 10.12 10.93
C SER A 25 -10.40 11.60 10.85
N ALA A 26 -10.93 12.43 11.76
CA ALA A 26 -10.54 13.83 11.90
C ALA A 26 -9.45 14.06 12.97
N THR A 27 -8.76 13.02 13.45
CA THR A 27 -7.85 13.13 14.61
C THR A 27 -6.73 14.16 14.36
N GLU A 28 -6.56 15.10 15.29
CA GLU A 28 -5.65 16.24 15.13
C GLU A 28 -4.25 16.03 15.73
N THR A 29 -4.11 15.16 16.74
CA THR A 29 -2.85 14.91 17.45
C THR A 29 -2.38 13.47 17.25
N HIS A 30 -1.32 13.30 16.47
CA HIS A 30 -0.68 12.00 16.25
C HIS A 30 0.82 12.18 15.91
N PRO A 31 1.74 11.32 16.39
CA PRO A 31 3.17 11.43 16.08
C PRO A 31 3.48 11.44 14.57
N HIS A 32 2.61 10.80 13.77
CA HIS A 32 2.72 10.71 12.31
C HIS A 32 1.79 11.68 11.55
N ARG A 33 1.38 12.79 12.17
CA ARG A 33 0.41 13.74 11.60
C ARG A 33 0.74 14.16 10.17
N MET A 34 2.01 14.46 9.88
CA MET A 34 2.41 14.91 8.53
C MET A 34 2.10 13.85 7.46
N MET A 35 2.42 12.57 7.72
CA MET A 35 2.11 11.49 6.77
C MET A 35 0.60 11.31 6.59
N ILE A 36 -0.16 11.39 7.68
CA ILE A 36 -1.63 11.28 7.65
C ILE A 36 -2.23 12.42 6.82
N MET A 37 -1.79 13.67 7.04
CA MET A 37 -2.26 14.83 6.29
C MET A 37 -1.95 14.71 4.80
N THR A 38 -0.72 14.29 4.44
CA THR A 38 -0.35 14.07 3.04
C THR A 38 -1.23 13.00 2.39
N ALA A 39 -1.48 11.88 3.08
CA ALA A 39 -2.38 10.84 2.59
C ALA A 39 -3.81 11.36 2.39
N ARG A 40 -4.35 12.14 3.34
CA ARG A 40 -5.66 12.79 3.23
C ARG A 40 -5.74 13.73 2.03
N GLN A 41 -4.73 14.58 1.83
CA GLN A 41 -4.67 15.48 0.68
C GLN A 41 -4.62 14.72 -0.66
N LEU A 42 -3.91 13.58 -0.71
CA LEU A 42 -3.86 12.74 -1.90
C LEU A 42 -5.22 12.15 -2.25
N ILE A 43 -5.95 11.59 -1.27
CA ILE A 43 -7.26 10.98 -1.54
C ILE A 43 -8.36 12.02 -1.83
N GLN A 44 -8.15 13.28 -1.45
CA GLN A 44 -9.06 14.40 -1.71
C GLN A 44 -8.82 15.11 -3.05
N ARG A 45 -7.87 14.65 -3.88
CA ARG A 45 -7.70 15.16 -5.24
C ARG A 45 -8.93 14.86 -6.10
N ASP A 46 -8.94 15.41 -7.31
CA ASP A 46 -10.00 15.20 -8.31
C ASP A 46 -9.92 13.80 -8.96
N TRP A 47 -10.17 12.76 -8.15
CA TRP A 47 -10.26 11.34 -8.53
C TRP A 47 -11.17 10.59 -7.54
N GLU A 48 -11.75 9.49 -8.00
CA GLU A 48 -12.53 8.56 -7.18
C GLU A 48 -11.57 7.57 -6.47
N VAL A 49 -11.55 7.60 -5.14
CA VAL A 49 -10.72 6.70 -4.33
C VAL A 49 -11.60 5.86 -3.42
N THR A 50 -11.43 4.55 -3.48
CA THR A 50 -11.99 3.60 -2.50
C THR A 50 -10.84 2.99 -1.70
N ILE A 51 -10.92 3.04 -0.38
CA ILE A 51 -9.91 2.43 0.51
C ILE A 51 -10.52 1.21 1.16
N THR A 52 -9.92 0.05 0.96
CA THR A 52 -10.39 -1.24 1.49
C THR A 52 -9.33 -1.87 2.39
N HIS A 53 -9.79 -2.54 3.44
CA HIS A 53 -8.91 -3.34 4.28
C HIS A 53 -8.74 -4.72 3.63
N THR A 54 -7.50 -5.16 3.48
CA THR A 54 -7.16 -6.54 3.09
C THR A 54 -6.43 -7.24 4.23
N PHE A 55 -6.37 -8.57 4.22
CA PHE A 55 -5.49 -9.29 5.15
C PHE A 55 -4.04 -9.14 4.71
N ARG A 56 -3.09 -9.22 5.65
CA ARG A 56 -1.66 -9.16 5.30
C ARG A 56 -1.26 -10.30 4.37
N GLU A 57 -1.86 -11.48 4.57
CA GLU A 57 -1.76 -12.64 3.69
C GLU A 57 -2.36 -12.40 2.30
N GLY A 58 -3.08 -11.31 2.07
CA GLY A 58 -3.58 -10.92 0.75
C GLY A 58 -2.92 -9.65 0.21
N ASN A 59 -1.85 -9.15 0.85
CA ASN A 59 -1.17 -7.91 0.50
C ASN A 59 0.33 -8.15 0.19
N PHE A 60 0.66 -9.31 -0.38
CA PHE A 60 2.04 -9.80 -0.48
C PHE A 60 2.96 -8.88 -1.26
N THR A 61 2.50 -8.33 -2.38
CA THR A 61 3.33 -7.46 -3.20
C THR A 61 3.75 -6.23 -2.40
N ALA A 62 2.82 -5.62 -1.65
CA ALA A 62 3.12 -4.47 -0.82
C ALA A 62 4.02 -4.83 0.37
N ASP A 63 3.78 -5.96 1.04
CA ASP A 63 4.59 -6.44 2.17
C ASP A 63 6.03 -6.76 1.75
N PHE A 64 6.20 -7.46 0.61
CA PHE A 64 7.51 -7.75 0.02
C PHE A 64 8.24 -6.45 -0.34
N LEU A 65 7.59 -5.51 -1.02
CA LEU A 65 8.21 -4.23 -1.37
C LEU A 65 8.60 -3.41 -0.14
N ALA A 66 7.76 -3.42 0.92
CA ALA A 66 8.05 -2.74 2.18
C ALA A 66 9.24 -3.38 2.91
N SER A 67 9.33 -4.71 2.91
CA SER A 67 10.48 -5.44 3.48
C SER A 67 11.76 -5.14 2.71
N GLN A 68 11.72 -5.21 1.38
CA GLN A 68 12.87 -4.91 0.53
C GLN A 68 13.37 -3.48 0.74
N GLY A 69 12.46 -2.50 0.92
CA GLY A 69 12.81 -1.09 1.10
C GLY A 69 13.78 -0.80 2.25
N HIS A 70 13.86 -1.69 3.27
CA HIS A 70 14.83 -1.54 4.37
C HIS A 70 16.28 -1.60 3.90
N ASP A 71 16.55 -2.36 2.85
CA ASP A 71 17.90 -2.58 2.32
C ASP A 71 18.32 -1.53 1.28
N TYR A 72 17.41 -0.64 0.87
CA TYR A 72 17.69 0.38 -0.13
C TYR A 72 18.10 1.72 0.50
N PRO A 73 18.97 2.51 -0.17
CA PRO A 73 19.24 3.87 0.24
C PRO A 73 17.96 4.72 0.30
N ILE A 74 17.96 5.76 1.13
CA ILE A 74 16.86 6.73 1.19
C ILE A 74 16.61 7.32 -0.19
N GLY A 75 15.38 7.19 -0.70
CA GLY A 75 15.00 7.70 -2.02
C GLY A 75 13.73 7.02 -2.55
N ILE A 76 13.32 7.42 -3.75
CA ILE A 76 12.22 6.77 -4.47
C ILE A 76 12.81 5.73 -5.41
N HIS A 77 12.47 4.46 -5.18
CA HIS A 77 12.88 3.34 -6.02
C HIS A 77 11.66 2.83 -6.79
N SER A 78 11.73 2.84 -8.12
CA SER A 78 10.63 2.39 -8.98
C SER A 78 11.00 1.07 -9.63
N PHE A 79 10.15 0.06 -9.46
CA PHE A 79 10.31 -1.25 -10.08
C PHE A 79 9.29 -1.41 -11.20
N PRO A 80 9.70 -1.73 -12.44
CA PRO A 80 8.75 -1.97 -13.51
C PRO A 80 8.00 -3.29 -13.28
N GLY A 81 6.76 -3.38 -13.77
CA GLY A 81 5.89 -4.54 -13.55
C GLY A 81 6.41 -5.86 -14.13
N ASN A 82 7.44 -5.81 -14.98
CA ASN A 82 8.12 -6.99 -15.51
C ASN A 82 9.35 -7.41 -14.67
N ASN A 83 9.55 -6.86 -13.47
CA ASN A 83 10.62 -7.29 -12.58
C ASN A 83 10.41 -8.76 -12.20
N PRO A 84 11.33 -9.69 -12.55
CA PRO A 84 11.17 -11.11 -12.28
C PRO A 84 10.98 -11.44 -10.79
N ASN A 85 11.61 -10.65 -9.91
CA ASN A 85 11.51 -10.83 -8.46
C ASN A 85 10.14 -10.39 -7.90
N LEU A 86 9.36 -9.62 -8.66
CA LEU A 86 8.00 -9.18 -8.29
C LEU A 86 6.90 -9.95 -9.02
N LEU A 87 7.22 -10.59 -10.15
CA LEU A 87 6.23 -11.21 -11.03
C LEU A 87 5.36 -12.26 -10.30
N HIS A 88 5.97 -13.10 -9.47
CA HIS A 88 5.25 -14.13 -8.73
C HIS A 88 4.37 -13.55 -7.62
N TRP A 89 4.83 -12.51 -6.92
CA TRP A 89 4.01 -11.79 -5.94
C TRP A 89 2.81 -11.09 -6.58
N LEU A 90 3.03 -10.42 -7.72
CA LEU A 90 1.97 -9.79 -8.52
C LEU A 90 0.96 -10.83 -9.04
N LEU A 91 1.43 -12.02 -9.44
CA LEU A 91 0.57 -13.08 -9.90
C LEU A 91 -0.30 -13.64 -8.76
N TYR A 92 0.29 -13.85 -7.57
CA TYR A 92 -0.46 -14.29 -6.38
C TYR A 92 -1.51 -13.27 -5.96
N ASP A 93 -1.15 -11.98 -5.99
CA ASP A 93 -2.08 -10.87 -5.71
C ASP A 93 -3.24 -10.85 -6.71
N ARG A 94 -2.93 -10.92 -8.01
CA ARG A 94 -3.94 -10.99 -9.09
C ARG A 94 -4.85 -12.22 -8.97
N MET A 95 -4.32 -13.34 -8.49
CA MET A 95 -5.08 -14.58 -8.30
C MET A 95 -5.88 -14.62 -6.99
N GLY A 96 -5.71 -13.63 -6.10
CA GLY A 96 -6.35 -13.62 -4.78
C GLY A 96 -5.83 -14.72 -3.86
N VAL A 97 -4.59 -15.17 -4.07
CA VAL A 97 -3.97 -16.21 -3.23
C VAL A 97 -3.66 -15.62 -1.86
N ALA A 98 -4.14 -16.28 -0.81
CA ALA A 98 -3.75 -16.00 0.56
C ALA A 98 -2.83 -17.10 1.10
N ILE A 99 -1.59 -16.75 1.44
CA ILE A 99 -0.58 -17.67 2.00
C ILE A 99 -0.46 -17.42 3.51
N PRO A 100 -0.84 -18.38 4.38
CA PRO A 100 -0.64 -18.27 5.81
C PRO A 100 0.85 -18.15 6.14
N ARG A 101 1.21 -17.28 7.08
CA ARG A 101 2.58 -17.29 7.59
C ARG A 101 2.82 -18.52 8.44
N LEU A 102 3.93 -19.19 8.19
CA LEU A 102 4.49 -20.14 9.14
C LEU A 102 5.05 -19.33 10.30
N VAL A 103 4.33 -19.32 11.42
CA VAL A 103 4.84 -18.77 12.68
C VAL A 103 5.63 -19.90 13.32
N ASN A 104 6.96 -19.81 13.29
CA ASN A 104 7.77 -20.64 14.17
C ASN A 104 7.59 -20.11 15.59
N VAL A 105 6.98 -20.94 16.45
CA VAL A 105 6.87 -20.73 17.90
C VAL A 105 8.15 -21.19 18.57
#